data_AF-A0A839WK63-F1
#
_entry.id   AF-A0A839WK63-F1
#
_cell.length_a   1.000
_cell.length_b   1.000
_cell.length_c   1.000
_cell.angle_alpha   90.00
_cell.angle_beta   90.00
_cell.angle_gamma   90.00
#
_symmetry.space_group_name_H-M   'P 1'
#
loop_
_entity.id
_entity.type
_entity.pdbx_description
1 polymer ?
#
loop_
_entity_poly.entity_id
_entity_poly.type
_entity_poly.pdbx_seq_one_letter_code
_entity_poly.pdbx_strand_id
1 'polypeptide(L)'
;MKALPAVILLTTISLSACTGRLPFQPPLAAFQAWQKPGASRLDTKKALLECGMPHPHTASLPPNDVRTPDQQAEAENCLLAAGYTMTEQSPGWCALQPELPACQPGVEPLAPSVERRLGSHYCRARLDMAYCRKTASNPSACTEGPVEPECLP
;
A
#
# COMPACT_ATOMS: atom_id res chain seq x y z
N MET A 1 16.72 37.42 45.43
CA MET A 1 15.70 36.63 44.72
C MET A 1 16.18 36.42 43.28
N LYS A 2 16.76 35.25 42.95
CA LYS A 2 17.17 34.88 41.59
C LYS A 2 16.61 33.49 41.31
N ALA A 3 15.33 33.44 40.92
CA ALA A 3 14.66 32.24 40.47
C ALA A 3 14.29 32.45 39.00
N LEU A 4 15.28 32.46 38.11
CA LEU A 4 15.07 32.68 36.67
C LEU A 4 15.65 31.64 35.70
N PRO A 5 16.49 30.64 36.06
CA PRO A 5 16.98 29.69 35.05
C PRO A 5 16.06 28.46 34.85
N ALA A 6 15.24 28.10 35.84
CA ALA A 6 14.46 26.86 35.80
C ALA A 6 13.24 26.92 34.87
N VAL A 7 12.60 28.09 34.74
CA VAL A 7 11.37 28.27 33.94
C VAL A 7 11.67 28.23 32.43
N ILE A 8 12.87 28.66 32.03
CA ILE A 8 13.29 28.67 30.61
C ILE A 8 13.62 27.24 30.12
N LEU A 9 14.12 26.36 31.00
CA LEU A 9 14.44 24.98 30.63
C LEU A 9 13.18 24.10 30.49
N LEU A 10 12.11 24.42 31.19
CA LEU A 10 10.84 23.67 31.15
C LEU A 10 9.99 23.96 29.91
N THR A 11 10.14 25.15 29.31
CA THR A 11 9.34 25.56 28.13
C THR A 11 9.88 25.03 26.80
N THR A 12 11.17 24.66 26.73
CA THR A 12 11.77 24.11 25.50
C THR A 12 11.48 22.61 25.29
N ILE A 13 11.15 21.87 26.36
CA ILE A 13 10.84 20.43 26.29
C ILE A 13 9.42 20.19 25.74
N SER A 14 8.54 21.19 25.78
CA SER A 14 7.14 21.04 25.38
C SER A 14 6.88 21.13 23.87
N LEU A 15 7.86 21.57 23.06
CA LEU A 15 7.66 21.76 21.61
C LEU A 15 8.23 20.62 20.73
N SER A 16 8.87 19.60 21.29
CA SER A 16 9.43 18.48 20.50
C SER A 16 8.47 17.29 20.31
N ALA A 17 7.22 17.37 20.78
CA ALA A 17 6.29 16.24 20.77
C ALA A 17 5.56 16.00 19.43
N CYS A 18 5.82 16.77 18.38
CA CYS A 18 5.12 16.65 17.08
C CYS A 18 5.97 16.02 15.96
N THR A 19 7.17 15.51 16.25
CA THR A 19 8.01 14.90 15.21
C THR A 19 7.86 13.38 15.20
N GLY A 20 7.04 12.90 14.26
CA GLY A 20 7.23 11.64 13.56
C GLY A 20 7.09 10.35 14.37
N ARG A 21 5.88 9.76 14.28
CA ARG A 21 5.46 8.44 14.80
C ARG A 21 5.23 8.37 16.30
N LEU A 22 3.94 8.28 16.66
CA LEU A 22 3.55 7.74 17.96
C LEU A 22 3.88 6.24 17.95
N PRO A 23 4.52 5.69 19.01
CA PRO A 23 4.58 4.25 19.15
C PRO A 23 3.15 3.69 19.14
N PHE A 24 2.95 2.52 18.51
CA PHE A 24 1.67 1.79 18.40
C PHE A 24 0.62 2.32 17.40
N GLN A 25 0.97 3.16 16.43
CA GLN A 25 0.05 3.43 15.31
C GLN A 25 -0.05 2.21 14.38
N PRO A 26 -1.25 1.86 13.87
CA PRO A 26 -1.39 0.81 12.88
C PRO A 26 -0.61 1.18 11.60
N PRO A 27 -0.13 0.18 10.84
CA PRO A 27 0.48 0.43 9.54
C PRO A 27 -0.47 1.23 8.66
N LEU A 28 0.09 2.12 7.83
CA LEU A 28 -0.67 2.82 6.81
C LEU A 28 -1.34 1.81 5.88
N ALA A 29 -2.56 2.13 5.42
CA ALA A 29 -3.17 1.34 4.36
C ALA A 29 -2.30 1.46 3.09
N ALA A 30 -2.25 0.40 2.28
CA ALA A 30 -1.37 0.37 1.10
C ALA A 30 -1.53 1.60 0.20
N PHE A 31 -2.76 2.01 -0.14
CA PHE A 31 -3.00 3.23 -0.94
C PHE A 31 -2.53 4.54 -0.29
N GLN A 32 -2.32 4.59 1.03
CA GLN A 32 -1.84 5.78 1.73
C GLN A 32 -0.32 5.91 1.68
N ALA A 33 0.39 4.82 1.39
CA ALA A 33 1.85 4.81 1.25
C ALA A 33 2.32 5.35 -0.10
N TRP A 34 1.40 5.63 -1.05
CA TRP A 34 1.72 6.05 -2.41
C TRP A 34 1.01 7.33 -2.80
N GLN A 35 1.73 8.23 -3.47
CA GLN A 35 1.22 9.52 -3.93
C GLN A 35 1.70 9.84 -5.34
N LYS A 36 0.87 10.56 -6.10
CA LYS A 36 1.22 11.12 -7.40
C LYS A 36 0.47 12.45 -7.56
N PRO A 37 1.12 13.55 -7.98
CA PRO A 37 0.44 14.81 -8.20
C PRO A 37 -0.77 14.65 -9.13
N GLY A 38 -1.94 15.11 -8.68
CA GLY A 38 -3.18 15.02 -9.43
C GLY A 38 -3.89 13.65 -9.42
N ALA A 39 -3.30 12.61 -8.84
CA ALA A 39 -3.97 11.31 -8.69
C ALA A 39 -4.98 11.35 -7.53
N SER A 40 -6.19 10.87 -7.79
CA SER A 40 -7.19 10.66 -6.75
C SER A 40 -6.86 9.41 -5.93
N ARG A 41 -7.53 9.27 -4.78
CA ARG A 41 -7.46 8.03 -3.98
C ARG A 41 -7.85 6.80 -4.81
N LEU A 42 -8.84 6.92 -5.70
CA LEU A 42 -9.28 5.83 -6.56
C LEU A 42 -8.18 5.46 -7.56
N ASP A 43 -7.50 6.44 -8.14
CA ASP A 43 -6.41 6.19 -9.09
C ASP A 43 -5.25 5.44 -8.43
N THR A 44 -4.88 5.82 -7.19
CA THR A 44 -3.85 5.09 -6.43
C THR A 44 -4.26 3.64 -6.16
N LYS A 45 -5.52 3.41 -5.78
CA LYS A 45 -6.02 2.04 -5.56
C LYS A 45 -6.02 1.21 -6.84
N LYS A 46 -6.43 1.80 -7.97
CA LYS A 46 -6.38 1.14 -9.28
C LYS A 46 -4.92 0.82 -9.64
N ALA A 47 -4.02 1.80 -9.56
CA ALA A 47 -2.60 1.63 -9.87
C ALA A 47 -1.93 0.54 -9.02
N LEU A 48 -2.26 0.45 -7.72
CA LEU A 48 -1.77 -0.65 -6.87
C LEU A 48 -2.14 -2.01 -7.46
N LEU A 49 -3.42 -2.23 -7.76
CA LEU A 49 -3.91 -3.48 -8.33
C LEU A 49 -3.35 -3.74 -9.75
N GLU A 50 -3.21 -2.68 -10.55
CA GLU A 50 -2.67 -2.74 -11.92
C GLU A 50 -1.17 -3.05 -11.94
N CYS A 51 -0.42 -2.60 -10.94
CA CYS A 51 0.97 -3.00 -10.68
C CYS A 51 1.07 -4.35 -9.96
N GLY A 52 -0.08 -4.96 -9.71
CA GLY A 52 -0.18 -6.32 -9.24
C GLY A 52 -0.45 -6.43 -7.76
N MET A 53 -0.37 -5.40 -6.91
CA MET A 53 -0.61 -5.54 -5.46
C MET A 53 -1.89 -6.32 -5.14
N PRO A 54 -1.87 -7.21 -4.13
CA PRO A 54 -2.97 -8.14 -3.88
C PRO A 54 -4.23 -7.43 -3.40
N HIS A 55 -4.09 -6.29 -2.71
CA HIS A 55 -5.19 -5.52 -2.17
C HIS A 55 -4.81 -4.04 -2.07
N PRO A 56 -5.73 -3.09 -2.36
CA PRO A 56 -5.41 -1.67 -2.29
C PRO A 56 -5.31 -1.08 -0.88
N HIS A 57 -5.58 -1.87 0.16
CA HIS A 57 -5.64 -1.40 1.56
C HIS A 57 -4.56 -2.03 2.43
N THR A 58 -4.02 -3.19 2.04
CA THR A 58 -3.03 -3.92 2.81
C THR A 58 -2.09 -4.61 1.85
N ALA A 59 -0.79 -4.57 2.16
CA ALA A 59 0.22 -5.30 1.42
C ALA A 59 0.11 -6.83 1.65
N SER A 60 -0.59 -7.25 2.72
CA SER A 60 -0.65 -8.65 3.16
C SER A 60 -2.08 -9.04 3.56
N LEU A 61 -2.66 -10.02 2.88
CA LEU A 61 -3.83 -10.75 3.37
C LEU A 61 -3.64 -12.25 3.11
N PRO A 62 -3.34 -13.06 4.14
CA PRO A 62 -3.63 -14.48 4.12
C PRO A 62 -5.14 -14.70 3.94
N PRO A 63 -5.58 -15.83 3.33
CA PRO A 63 -4.78 -16.98 2.93
C PRO A 63 -4.41 -17.04 1.42
N ASN A 64 -4.91 -16.13 0.57
CA ASN A 64 -4.99 -16.41 -0.87
C ASN A 64 -3.99 -15.64 -1.78
N ASP A 65 -3.18 -14.72 -1.27
CA ASP A 65 -2.16 -14.02 -2.09
C ASP A 65 -0.94 -13.64 -1.25
N VAL A 66 -0.15 -14.65 -0.86
CA VAL A 66 1.13 -14.46 -0.17
C VAL A 66 2.19 -14.09 -1.21
N ARG A 67 2.46 -12.80 -1.34
CA ARG A 67 3.53 -12.30 -2.21
C ARG A 67 4.90 -12.56 -1.64
N THR A 68 5.83 -13.00 -2.48
CA THR A 68 7.25 -12.99 -2.12
C THR A 68 7.73 -11.54 -2.00
N PRO A 69 8.79 -11.27 -1.21
CA PRO A 69 9.42 -9.94 -1.18
C PRO A 69 9.75 -9.41 -2.58
N ASP A 70 10.22 -10.29 -3.47
CA ASP A 70 10.52 -9.95 -4.86
C ASP A 70 9.28 -9.48 -5.65
N GLN A 71 8.15 -10.17 -5.51
CA GLN A 71 6.90 -9.74 -6.15
C GLN A 71 6.35 -8.43 -5.57
N GLN A 72 6.65 -8.13 -4.31
CA GLN A 72 6.31 -6.82 -3.73
C GLN A 72 7.22 -5.75 -4.33
N ALA A 73 8.53 -5.98 -4.38
CA ALA A 73 9.48 -5.07 -5.02
C ALA A 73 9.14 -4.78 -6.49
N GLU A 74 8.72 -5.80 -7.25
CA GLU A 74 8.27 -5.64 -8.64
C GLU A 74 7.05 -4.71 -8.75
N ALA A 75 6.06 -4.88 -7.85
CA ALA A 75 4.88 -4.03 -7.81
C ALA A 75 5.21 -2.57 -7.41
N GLU A 76 6.14 -2.38 -6.47
CA GLU A 76 6.63 -1.06 -6.08
C GLU A 76 7.37 -0.38 -7.23
N ASN A 77 8.23 -1.11 -7.95
CA ASN A 77 8.95 -0.60 -9.12
C ASN A 77 7.99 -0.22 -10.25
N CYS A 78 6.91 -0.97 -10.46
CA CYS A 78 5.85 -0.59 -11.40
C CYS A 78 5.20 0.75 -11.02
N LEU A 79 4.91 0.98 -9.73
CA LEU A 79 4.32 2.24 -9.26
C LEU A 79 5.28 3.41 -9.45
N LEU A 80 6.56 3.21 -9.11
CA LEU A 80 7.62 4.20 -9.33
C LEU A 80 7.74 4.57 -10.81
N ALA A 81 7.75 3.58 -11.70
CA ALA A 81 7.78 3.79 -13.16
C ALA A 81 6.52 4.50 -13.67
N ALA A 82 5.36 4.26 -13.05
CA ALA A 82 4.11 4.95 -13.34
C ALA A 82 4.05 6.39 -12.78
N GLY A 83 5.13 6.87 -12.12
CA GLY A 83 5.26 8.22 -11.60
C GLY A 83 4.62 8.42 -10.22
N TYR A 84 4.36 7.34 -9.48
CA TYR A 84 4.04 7.43 -8.06
C TYR A 84 5.32 7.49 -7.23
N THR A 85 5.21 8.04 -6.04
CA THR A 85 6.28 8.10 -5.05
C THR A 85 5.77 7.55 -3.72
N MET A 86 6.63 6.82 -3.01
CA MET A 86 6.33 6.40 -1.64
C MET A 86 6.33 7.60 -0.70
N THR A 87 5.49 7.56 0.32
CA THR A 87 5.55 8.54 1.41
C THR A 87 6.74 8.24 2.31
N GLU A 88 7.31 9.26 2.96
CA GLU A 88 8.50 9.10 3.82
C GLU A 88 8.32 8.11 4.98
N GLN A 89 7.07 7.73 5.28
CA GLN A 89 6.77 6.76 6.34
C GLN A 89 6.98 5.30 5.92
N SER A 90 7.28 5.00 4.65
CA SER A 90 7.35 3.62 4.14
C SER A 90 8.64 3.39 3.35
N PRO A 91 9.67 2.74 3.93
CA PRO A 91 10.82 2.30 3.15
C PRO A 91 10.39 1.20 2.17
N GLY A 92 10.72 1.35 0.89
CA GLY A 92 10.41 0.36 -0.14
C GLY A 92 11.29 -0.89 -0.05
N TRP A 93 10.85 -1.97 -0.69
CA TRP A 93 11.52 -3.27 -0.68
C TRP A 93 12.95 -3.21 -1.21
N CYS A 94 13.20 -2.47 -2.28
CA CYS A 94 14.56 -2.35 -2.82
C CYS A 94 15.52 -1.54 -1.94
N ALA A 95 15.00 -0.72 -1.02
CA ALA A 95 15.83 -0.08 0.00
C ALA A 95 16.15 -1.04 1.16
N LEU A 96 15.24 -1.97 1.46
CA LEU A 96 15.37 -2.93 2.56
C LEU A 96 16.15 -4.20 2.16
N GLN A 97 15.96 -4.68 0.92
CA GLN A 97 16.50 -5.92 0.36
C GLN A 97 16.97 -5.65 -1.09
N PRO A 98 18.11 -4.98 -1.26
CA PRO A 98 18.65 -4.64 -2.59
C PRO A 98 19.07 -5.85 -3.42
N GLU A 99 19.22 -7.03 -2.81
CA GLU A 99 19.58 -8.29 -3.45
C GLU A 99 18.41 -8.97 -4.20
N LEU A 100 17.18 -8.48 -4.04
CA LEU A 100 16.03 -9.06 -4.73
C LEU A 100 16.19 -8.93 -6.26
N PRO A 101 15.79 -9.95 -7.05
CA PRO A 101 15.81 -9.90 -8.51
C PRO A 101 15.19 -8.63 -9.10
N ALA A 102 14.01 -8.23 -8.63
CA ALA A 102 13.32 -7.03 -9.09
C ALA A 102 14.08 -5.72 -8.81
N CYS A 103 15.04 -5.73 -7.87
CA CYS A 103 15.83 -4.57 -7.48
C CYS A 103 17.18 -4.48 -8.21
N GLN A 104 17.50 -5.47 -9.06
CA GLN A 104 18.77 -5.49 -9.78
C GLN A 104 18.81 -4.41 -10.88
N PRO A 105 19.99 -3.83 -11.15
CA PRO A 105 20.16 -2.88 -12.24
C PRO A 105 19.77 -3.47 -13.60
N GLY A 106 19.09 -2.67 -14.43
CA GLY A 106 18.70 -3.07 -15.79
C GLY A 106 17.41 -3.89 -15.88
N VAL A 107 16.76 -4.18 -14.75
CA VAL A 107 15.40 -4.74 -14.75
C VAL A 107 14.41 -3.66 -15.14
N GLU A 108 13.68 -3.88 -16.23
CA GLU A 108 12.60 -2.98 -16.65
C GLU A 108 11.34 -3.24 -15.79
N PRO A 109 10.78 -2.21 -15.15
CA PRO A 109 9.54 -2.37 -14.39
C PRO A 109 8.37 -2.74 -15.29
N LEU A 110 7.47 -3.60 -14.77
CA LEU A 110 6.20 -3.87 -15.43
C LEU A 110 5.38 -2.58 -15.60
N ALA A 111 4.61 -2.52 -16.69
CA ALA A 111 3.60 -1.49 -16.86
C ALA A 111 2.31 -1.84 -16.08
N PRO A 112 1.57 -0.81 -15.58
CA PRO A 112 0.22 -1.00 -15.06
C PRO A 112 -0.70 -1.65 -16.11
N SER A 113 -1.54 -2.61 -15.69
CA SER A 113 -2.49 -3.30 -16.57
C SER A 113 -3.87 -3.41 -15.91
N VAL A 114 -4.89 -2.94 -16.63
CA VAL A 114 -6.30 -3.06 -16.25
C VAL A 114 -6.69 -4.53 -16.13
N GLU A 115 -6.20 -5.38 -17.04
CA GLU A 115 -6.43 -6.83 -17.02
C GLU A 115 -5.87 -7.46 -15.73
N ARG A 116 -4.68 -7.04 -15.29
CA ARG A 116 -4.08 -7.49 -14.02
C ARG A 116 -4.95 -7.08 -12.82
N ARG A 117 -5.44 -5.84 -12.80
CA ARG A 117 -6.33 -5.34 -11.76
C ARG A 117 -7.63 -6.12 -11.69
N LEU A 118 -8.36 -6.22 -12.81
CA LEU A 118 -9.66 -6.89 -12.86
C LEU A 118 -9.55 -8.40 -12.67
N GLY A 119 -8.42 -8.99 -13.09
CA GLY A 119 -8.09 -10.40 -12.92
C GLY A 119 -7.58 -10.79 -11.52
N SER A 120 -7.25 -9.81 -10.66
CA SER A 120 -6.78 -10.07 -9.29
C SER A 120 -7.82 -10.83 -8.47
N HIS A 121 -7.38 -11.64 -7.50
CA HIS A 121 -8.30 -12.33 -6.58
C HIS A 121 -9.24 -11.33 -5.88
N TYR A 122 -8.72 -10.15 -5.53
CA TYR A 122 -9.48 -9.06 -4.93
C TYR A 122 -10.67 -8.62 -5.78
N CYS A 123 -10.46 -8.30 -7.06
CA CYS A 123 -11.55 -7.84 -7.92
C CYS A 123 -12.42 -8.99 -8.43
N ARG A 124 -11.85 -10.15 -8.76
CA ARG A 124 -12.65 -11.32 -9.17
C ARG A 124 -13.66 -11.74 -8.12
N ALA A 125 -13.28 -11.72 -6.84
CA ALA A 125 -14.20 -12.03 -5.74
C ALA A 125 -15.35 -11.02 -5.57
N ARG A 126 -15.23 -9.80 -6.12
CA ARG A 126 -16.28 -8.77 -6.09
C ARG A 126 -17.16 -8.78 -7.33
N LEU A 127 -16.59 -9.18 -8.45
CA LEU A 127 -17.27 -9.24 -9.74
C LEU A 127 -18.02 -10.55 -9.97
N ASP A 128 -17.56 -11.65 -9.36
CA ASP A 128 -18.11 -13.00 -9.55
C ASP A 128 -18.42 -13.66 -8.20
N MET A 129 -19.71 -13.80 -7.89
CA MET A 129 -20.19 -14.43 -6.66
C MET A 129 -19.89 -15.93 -6.58
N ALA A 130 -19.86 -16.63 -7.72
CA ALA A 130 -19.47 -18.04 -7.73
C ALA A 130 -17.99 -18.19 -7.41
N TYR A 131 -17.15 -17.31 -7.96
CA TYR A 131 -15.73 -17.23 -7.60
C TYR A 131 -15.55 -16.90 -6.11
N CYS A 132 -16.23 -15.88 -5.60
CA CYS A 132 -16.17 -15.50 -4.19
C CYS A 132 -16.51 -16.68 -3.27
N ARG A 133 -17.64 -17.34 -3.47
CA ARG A 133 -18.08 -18.45 -2.62
C ARG A 133 -17.12 -19.65 -2.67
N LYS A 134 -16.40 -19.81 -3.78
CA LYS A 134 -15.41 -20.88 -3.96
C LYS A 134 -14.08 -20.57 -3.26
N THR A 135 -13.64 -19.31 -3.23
CA THR A 135 -12.28 -18.97 -2.77
C THR A 135 -12.24 -18.23 -1.43
N ALA A 136 -13.34 -17.62 -1.00
CA ALA A 136 -13.42 -16.92 0.27
C ALA A 136 -13.27 -17.90 1.45
N SER A 137 -12.51 -17.50 2.47
CA SER A 137 -12.38 -18.27 3.71
C SER A 137 -13.71 -18.43 4.44
N ASN A 138 -14.63 -17.48 4.25
CA ASN A 138 -16.01 -17.56 4.72
C ASN A 138 -16.98 -17.30 3.55
N PRO A 139 -17.51 -18.34 2.89
CA PRO A 139 -18.44 -18.18 1.77
C PRO A 139 -19.73 -17.42 2.12
N SER A 140 -20.14 -17.41 3.40
CA SER A 140 -21.32 -16.65 3.83
C SER A 140 -21.12 -15.13 3.85
N ALA A 141 -19.88 -14.67 3.81
CA ALA A 141 -19.56 -13.24 3.68
C ALA A 141 -19.74 -12.72 2.24
N CYS A 142 -19.84 -13.62 1.25
CA CYS A 142 -20.09 -13.25 -0.14
C CYS A 142 -21.57 -12.86 -0.30
N THR A 143 -21.82 -11.56 -0.35
CA THR A 143 -23.16 -10.97 -0.49
C THR A 143 -23.24 -10.13 -1.76
N GLU A 144 -24.42 -10.07 -2.36
CA GLU A 144 -24.67 -9.16 -3.48
C GLU A 144 -24.70 -7.72 -2.97
N GLY A 145 -24.08 -6.80 -3.72
CA GLY A 145 -23.95 -5.41 -3.35
C GLY A 145 -23.28 -4.58 -4.43
N PRO A 146 -23.13 -3.26 -4.22
CA PRO A 146 -22.41 -2.41 -5.14
C PRO A 146 -20.94 -2.83 -5.20
N VAL A 147 -20.42 -3.00 -6.42
CA VAL A 147 -19.00 -3.32 -6.65
C VAL A 147 -18.15 -2.10 -6.33
N GLU A 148 -17.03 -2.33 -5.66
CA GLU A 148 -16.06 -1.28 -5.35
C GLU A 148 -15.53 -0.60 -6.63
N PRO A 149 -15.45 0.74 -6.69
CA PRO A 149 -15.09 1.47 -7.90
C PRO A 149 -13.73 1.08 -8.51
N GLU A 150 -12.77 0.67 -7.67
CA GLU A 150 -11.46 0.19 -8.12
C GLU A 150 -11.52 -1.14 -8.89
N CYS A 151 -12.64 -1.86 -8.86
CA CYS A 151 -12.86 -3.11 -9.60
C CYS A 151 -13.78 -2.94 -10.81
N LEU A 152 -14.20 -1.71 -11.12
CA LEU A 152 -14.91 -1.40 -12.35
C LEU A 152 -13.90 -1.07 -13.47
N PRO A 153 -14.21 -1.34 -14.75
CA PRO A 153 -13.37 -0.98 -15.89
C PRO A 153 -12.83 0.45 -15.79
#